data_AF-A0A1B6PQH5-F1
#
_entry.id   AF-A0A1B6PQH5-F1
#
_cell.length_a   1.000
_cell.length_b   1.000
_cell.length_c   1.000
_cell.angle_alpha   90.00
_cell.angle_beta   90.00
_cell.angle_gamma   90.00
#
_symmetry.space_group_name_H-M   'P 1'
#
loop_
_entity.id
_entity.type
_entity.pdbx_description
1 polymer ?
#
loop_
_entity_poly.entity_id
_entity_poly.type
_entity_poly.pdbx_seq_one_letter_code
_entity_poly.pdbx_strand_id
1 'polypeptide(L)'
;MKTDSHETNMKHEVKTNERMKHYKVICFLGVALLTWIDKAVLLNRLNEYNNVAAQVCTIYFTFALVSMLLGLTASSFPDSALCAKTVSSNGALQAFLFLNIVMHLHNIEFYPEFFHLGVSWMLTSLVFCIYWAM
;
A
#
# COMPACT_ATOMS: atom_id res chain seq x y z
N MET A 1 8.86 9.77 -40.47
CA MET A 1 7.60 9.63 -39.69
C MET A 1 7.39 8.24 -39.07
N LYS A 2 8.07 7.16 -39.51
CA LYS A 2 7.98 5.81 -38.89
C LYS A 2 9.01 5.55 -37.77
N THR A 3 10.04 6.39 -37.69
CA THR A 3 11.13 6.33 -36.70
C THR A 3 10.73 6.91 -35.34
N ASP A 4 9.95 8.01 -35.32
CA ASP A 4 9.45 8.62 -34.06
C ASP A 4 8.48 7.71 -33.29
N SER A 5 7.63 6.96 -33.97
CA SER A 5 6.65 6.07 -33.32
C SER A 5 7.32 4.86 -32.67
N HIS A 6 8.47 4.42 -33.16
CA HIS A 6 9.21 3.30 -32.59
C HIS A 6 10.05 3.74 -31.37
N GLU A 7 10.63 4.93 -31.42
CA GLU A 7 11.42 5.49 -30.32
C GLU A 7 10.54 5.88 -29.12
N THR A 8 9.35 6.42 -29.38
CA THR A 8 8.37 6.74 -28.34
C THR A 8 7.82 5.49 -27.65
N ASN A 9 7.55 4.42 -28.38
CA ASN A 9 7.06 3.16 -27.82
C ASN A 9 8.13 2.50 -26.92
N MET A 10 9.39 2.48 -27.38
CA MET A 10 10.51 1.92 -26.61
C MET A 10 10.75 2.70 -25.30
N LYS A 11 10.68 4.04 -25.32
CA LYS A 11 10.77 4.85 -24.10
C LYS A 11 9.63 4.58 -23.12
N HIS A 12 8.42 4.30 -23.62
CA HIS A 12 7.25 4.00 -22.79
C HIS A 12 7.34 2.61 -22.13
N GLU A 13 7.83 1.61 -22.86
CA GLU A 13 8.07 0.25 -22.35
C GLU A 13 9.14 0.25 -21.24
N VAL A 14 10.28 0.92 -21.46
CA VAL A 14 11.35 1.04 -20.45
C VAL A 14 10.85 1.70 -19.18
N LYS A 15 10.12 2.83 -19.30
CA LYS A 15 9.55 3.54 -18.13
C LYS A 15 8.53 2.68 -17.38
N THR A 16 7.74 1.88 -18.09
CA THR A 16 6.73 1.00 -17.47
C THR A 16 7.38 -0.16 -16.72
N ASN A 17 8.41 -0.78 -17.31
CA ASN A 17 9.16 -1.86 -16.68
C ASN A 17 9.88 -1.39 -15.40
N GLU A 18 10.48 -0.20 -15.42
CA GLU A 18 11.06 0.40 -14.21
C GLU A 18 10.01 0.63 -13.12
N ARG A 19 8.83 1.18 -13.44
CA ARG A 19 7.73 1.34 -12.46
C ARG A 19 7.27 0.01 -11.86
N MET A 20 7.15 -1.03 -12.69
CA MET A 20 6.79 -2.38 -12.25
C MET A 20 7.79 -2.96 -11.24
N LYS A 21 9.10 -2.78 -11.47
CA LYS A 21 10.14 -3.17 -10.50
C LYS A 21 10.00 -2.44 -9.17
N HIS A 22 9.74 -1.14 -9.19
CA HIS A 22 9.52 -0.37 -7.96
C HIS A 22 8.30 -0.88 -7.19
N TYR A 23 7.18 -1.14 -7.87
CA TYR A 23 5.98 -1.70 -7.23
C TYR A 23 6.26 -3.06 -6.62
N LYS A 24 7.03 -3.93 -7.29
CA LYS A 24 7.45 -5.22 -6.77
C LYS A 24 8.22 -5.07 -5.44
N VAL A 25 9.21 -4.18 -5.41
CA VAL A 25 10.01 -3.91 -4.20
C VAL A 25 9.13 -3.38 -3.07
N ILE A 26 8.25 -2.43 -3.36
CA ILE A 26 7.35 -1.83 -2.36
C ILE A 26 6.38 -2.88 -1.80
N CYS A 27 5.77 -3.71 -2.66
CA CYS A 27 4.89 -4.80 -2.22
C CYS A 27 5.64 -5.78 -1.32
N PHE A 28 6.86 -6.17 -1.71
CA PHE A 28 7.69 -7.08 -0.92
C PHE A 28 8.02 -6.50 0.46
N LEU A 29 8.46 -5.24 0.51
CA LEU A 29 8.73 -4.54 1.76
C LEU A 29 7.47 -4.44 2.65
N GLY A 30 6.32 -4.15 2.06
CA GLY A 30 5.05 -4.11 2.78
C GLY A 30 4.67 -5.45 3.42
N VAL A 31 4.80 -6.56 2.68
CA VAL A 31 4.58 -7.91 3.21
C VAL A 31 5.58 -8.25 4.32
N ALA A 32 6.85 -7.93 4.11
CA ALA A 32 7.90 -8.15 5.12
C ALA A 32 7.61 -7.36 6.41
N LEU A 33 7.19 -6.10 6.30
CA LEU A 33 6.82 -5.28 7.45
C LEU A 33 5.59 -5.83 8.18
N LEU A 34 4.54 -6.21 7.45
CA LEU A 34 3.32 -6.76 8.07
C LEU A 34 3.57 -8.08 8.81
N THR A 35 4.52 -8.88 8.33
CA THR A 35 4.96 -10.11 8.99
C THR A 35 5.90 -9.86 10.16
N TRP A 36 6.72 -8.81 10.10
CA TRP A 36 7.66 -8.42 11.16
C TRP A 36 6.99 -7.71 12.34
N ILE A 37 6.02 -6.84 12.07
CA ILE A 37 5.33 -6.05 13.10
C ILE A 37 4.44 -6.96 13.96
N ASP A 38 4.54 -6.81 15.28
CA ASP A 38 3.63 -7.44 16.23
C ASP A 38 2.25 -6.76 16.21
N LYS A 39 1.47 -7.14 15.20
CA LYS A 39 0.08 -6.70 15.01
C LYS A 39 -0.82 -7.11 16.17
N ALA A 40 -0.52 -8.18 16.91
CA ALA A 40 -1.36 -8.59 18.03
C ALA A 40 -1.25 -7.56 19.17
N VAL A 41 -0.05 -7.08 19.47
CA VAL A 41 0.15 -6.01 20.45
C VAL A 41 -0.55 -4.73 20.03
N LEU A 42 -0.42 -4.30 18.76
CA LEU A 42 -1.08 -3.10 18.24
C LEU A 42 -2.61 -3.20 18.29
N LEU A 43 -3.17 -4.33 17.84
CA LEU A 43 -4.61 -4.55 17.82
C LEU A 43 -5.19 -4.71 19.22
N ASN A 44 -4.46 -5.34 20.15
CA ASN A 44 -4.89 -5.43 21.55
C ASN A 44 -4.97 -4.05 22.20
N ARG A 45 -3.95 -3.19 22.00
CA ARG A 45 -4.01 -1.80 22.47
C ARG A 45 -5.20 -1.07 21.86
N LEU A 46 -5.40 -1.16 20.55
CA LEU A 46 -6.53 -0.54 19.88
C LEU A 46 -7.88 -1.05 20.41
N ASN A 47 -7.96 -2.34 20.76
CA ASN A 47 -9.15 -2.97 21.30
C ASN A 47 -9.54 -2.39 22.68
N GLU A 48 -8.58 -2.03 23.51
CA GLU A 48 -8.82 -1.35 24.80
C GLU A 48 -9.50 0.02 24.62
N TYR A 49 -9.17 0.75 23.54
CA TYR A 49 -9.82 2.02 23.21
C TYR A 49 -11.16 1.83 22.50
N ASN A 50 -11.21 0.94 21.51
CA ASN A 50 -12.39 0.72 20.68
C ASN A 50 -12.35 -0.66 19.98
N ASN A 51 -13.16 -1.60 20.48
CA ASN A 51 -13.31 -2.95 19.91
C ASN A 51 -13.70 -2.96 18.43
N VAL A 52 -14.61 -2.06 18.01
CA VAL A 52 -15.07 -1.99 16.61
C VAL A 52 -13.93 -1.53 15.71
N ALA A 53 -13.17 -0.54 16.14
CA ALA A 53 -12.00 -0.08 15.37
C ALA A 53 -10.93 -1.17 15.24
N ALA A 54 -10.70 -1.96 16.28
CA ALA A 54 -9.77 -3.09 16.24
C ALA A 54 -10.20 -4.17 15.23
N GLN A 55 -11.49 -4.50 15.19
CA GLN A 55 -12.04 -5.41 14.17
C GLN A 55 -11.88 -4.86 12.76
N VAL A 56 -12.21 -3.59 12.55
CA VAL A 56 -12.05 -2.92 11.24
C VAL A 56 -10.58 -2.91 10.81
N CYS A 57 -9.64 -2.60 11.71
CA CYS A 57 -8.21 -2.66 11.43
C CYS A 57 -7.74 -4.08 11.09
N THR A 58 -8.26 -5.10 11.77
CA THR A 58 -7.93 -6.51 11.49
C THR A 58 -8.35 -6.91 10.08
N ILE A 59 -9.58 -6.55 9.69
CA ILE A 59 -10.10 -6.80 8.33
C ILE A 59 -9.23 -6.04 7.31
N TYR A 60 -8.92 -4.78 7.57
CA TYR A 60 -8.08 -3.97 6.70
C TYR A 60 -6.66 -4.51 6.54
N PHE A 61 -5.99 -4.95 7.61
CA PHE A 61 -4.65 -5.55 7.53
C PHE A 61 -4.64 -6.82 6.69
N THR A 62 -5.70 -7.62 6.80
CA THR A 62 -5.87 -8.83 5.97
C THR A 62 -6.05 -8.44 4.50
N PHE A 63 -6.90 -7.47 4.22
CA PHE A 63 -7.10 -6.94 2.86
C PHE A 63 -5.82 -6.36 2.25
N ALA A 64 -5.08 -5.57 3.03
CA ALA A 64 -3.81 -4.99 2.62
C ALA A 64 -2.79 -6.09 2.31
N LEU A 65 -2.68 -7.12 3.16
CA LEU A 65 -1.81 -8.27 2.93
C LEU A 65 -2.13 -8.97 1.61
N VAL A 66 -3.40 -9.33 1.39
CA VAL A 66 -3.84 -9.99 0.16
C VAL A 66 -3.55 -9.11 -1.05
N SER A 67 -3.82 -7.81 -0.97
CA SER A 67 -3.55 -6.86 -2.05
C SER A 67 -2.06 -6.72 -2.35
N MET A 68 -1.20 -6.69 -1.33
CA MET A 68 0.26 -6.66 -1.50
C MET A 68 0.79 -7.95 -2.13
N LEU A 69 0.28 -9.12 -1.73
CA LEU A 69 0.65 -10.42 -2.32
C LEU A 69 0.18 -10.54 -3.78
N LEU A 70 -1.03 -10.06 -4.09
CA LEU A 70 -1.54 -9.97 -5.45
C LEU A 70 -0.72 -9.00 -6.29
N GLY A 71 -0.32 -7.86 -5.73
CA GLY A 71 0.56 -6.91 -6.41
C GLY A 71 1.94 -7.50 -6.70
N LEU A 72 2.50 -8.25 -5.75
CA LEU A 72 3.78 -8.93 -5.90
C LEU A 72 3.73 -10.01 -6.99
N THR A 73 2.68 -10.83 -7.01
CA THR A 73 2.47 -11.82 -8.07
C THR A 73 2.22 -11.15 -9.42
N ALA A 74 1.36 -10.12 -9.48
CA ALA A 74 1.09 -9.35 -10.69
C ALA A 74 2.36 -8.73 -11.29
N SER A 75 3.27 -8.23 -10.44
CA SER A 75 4.54 -7.65 -10.87
C SER A 75 5.54 -8.64 -11.51
N SER A 76 5.24 -9.95 -11.43
CA SER A 76 6.07 -11.00 -12.00
C SER A 76 5.56 -11.50 -13.35
N PHE A 77 4.39 -11.04 -13.80
CA PHE A 77 3.90 -11.31 -15.14
C PHE A 77 4.56 -10.39 -16.19
N PRO A 78 4.65 -10.84 -17.46
CA PRO A 78 5.12 -9.98 -18.55
C PRO A 78 4.18 -8.77 -18.74
N ASP A 79 4.74 -7.66 -19.22
CA ASP A 79 4.02 -6.37 -19.39
C ASP A 79 2.79 -6.46 -20.33
N SER A 80 2.69 -7.53 -21.12
CA SER A 80 1.53 -7.85 -21.96
C SER A 80 0.32 -8.38 -21.19
N ALA A 81 0.48 -8.73 -19.91
CA ALA A 81 -0.60 -9.24 -19.08
C ALA A 81 -1.60 -8.12 -18.73
N LEU A 82 -2.86 -8.35 -19.06
CA LEU A 82 -3.94 -7.39 -18.80
C LEU A 82 -3.99 -7.07 -17.30
N CYS A 83 -4.05 -5.78 -16.96
CA CYS A 83 -4.18 -5.28 -15.58
C CYS A 83 -2.99 -5.53 -14.63
N ALA A 84 -1.91 -6.21 -15.04
CA ALA A 84 -0.76 -6.51 -14.15
C ALA A 84 -0.16 -5.25 -13.51
N LYS A 85 -0.07 -4.17 -14.29
CA LYS A 85 0.38 -2.86 -13.83
C LYS A 85 -0.56 -2.22 -12.80
N THR A 86 -1.86 -2.30 -13.02
CA THR A 86 -2.85 -1.74 -12.10
C THR A 86 -2.90 -2.52 -10.79
N VAL A 87 -2.85 -3.85 -10.86
CA VAL A 87 -2.87 -4.72 -9.68
C VAL A 87 -1.59 -4.56 -8.85
N SER A 88 -0.42 -4.50 -9.50
CA SER A 88 0.85 -4.22 -8.81
C SER A 88 0.90 -2.81 -8.20
N SER A 89 0.40 -1.80 -8.91
CA SER A 89 0.26 -0.44 -8.39
C SER A 89 -0.65 -0.39 -7.16
N ASN A 90 -1.80 -1.07 -7.18
CA ASN A 90 -2.70 -1.15 -6.02
C ASN A 90 -2.02 -1.85 -4.84
N GLY A 91 -1.31 -2.96 -5.05
CA GLY A 91 -0.57 -3.63 -4.00
C GLY A 91 0.48 -2.72 -3.35
N ALA A 92 1.20 -1.95 -4.16
CA ALA A 92 2.20 -1.00 -3.66
C ALA A 92 1.56 0.15 -2.88
N LEU A 93 0.41 0.67 -3.32
CA LEU A 93 -0.35 1.68 -2.56
C LEU A 93 -0.80 1.14 -1.19
N GLN A 94 -1.30 -0.10 -1.15
CA GLN A 94 -1.71 -0.73 0.12
C GLN A 94 -0.55 -0.89 1.10
N ALA A 95 0.68 -1.09 0.62
CA ALA A 95 1.87 -1.11 1.48
C ALA A 95 2.10 0.24 2.20
N PHE A 96 1.95 1.36 1.49
CA PHE A 96 2.07 2.69 2.09
C PHE A 96 0.94 2.98 3.08
N LEU A 97 -0.30 2.67 2.70
CA LEU A 97 -1.45 2.89 3.58
C LEU A 97 -1.38 2.01 4.84
N PHE A 98 -0.88 0.78 4.72
CA PHE A 98 -0.59 -0.10 5.84
C PHE A 98 0.48 0.50 6.77
N LEU A 99 1.61 0.96 6.23
CA LEU A 99 2.66 1.59 7.04
C LEU A 99 2.13 2.84 7.75
N ASN A 100 1.31 3.63 7.07
CA ASN A 100 0.70 4.84 7.60
C ASN A 100 -0.20 4.53 8.81
N ILE A 101 -1.13 3.57 8.69
CA ILE A 101 -2.00 3.20 9.82
C ILE A 101 -1.19 2.60 10.98
N VAL A 102 -0.16 1.80 10.70
CA VAL A 102 0.72 1.26 11.76
C VAL A 102 1.42 2.39 12.51
N MET A 103 1.94 3.40 11.83
CA MET A 103 2.55 4.57 12.47
C MET A 103 1.55 5.27 13.39
N HIS A 104 0.32 5.51 12.93
CA HIS A 104 -0.71 6.14 13.73
C HIS A 104 -1.10 5.30 14.96
N LEU A 105 -1.25 3.99 14.81
CA LEU A 105 -1.54 3.08 15.92
C LEU A 105 -0.38 2.96 16.92
N HIS A 106 0.86 3.03 16.45
CA HIS A 106 2.02 3.05 17.35
C HIS A 106 2.05 4.31 18.22
N ASN A 107 1.51 5.41 17.70
CA ASN A 107 1.43 6.69 18.40
C ASN A 107 0.07 6.92 19.09
N ILE A 108 -0.74 5.88 19.30
CA ILE A 108 -2.11 6.01 19.82
C ILE A 108 -2.17 6.75 21.16
N GLU A 109 -1.16 6.56 22.02
CA GLU A 109 -1.04 7.19 23.34
C GLU A 109 -0.80 8.71 23.28
N PHE A 110 -0.34 9.24 22.13
CA PHE A 110 -0.10 10.67 21.93
C PHE A 110 -1.33 11.41 21.37
N TYR A 111 -2.37 10.68 20.97
CA TYR A 111 -3.62 11.29 20.52
C TYR A 111 -4.52 11.58 21.72
N PRO A 112 -5.03 12.82 21.89
CA PRO A 112 -5.95 13.15 22.97
C PRO A 112 -7.25 12.35 22.90
N GLU A 113 -7.70 12.06 21.68
CA GLU A 113 -8.92 11.31 21.40
C GLU A 113 -8.72 10.38 20.21
N PHE A 114 -9.41 9.23 20.24
CA PHE A 114 -9.38 8.26 19.14
C PHE A 114 -9.83 8.87 17.79
N PHE A 115 -10.76 9.83 17.83
CA PHE A 115 -11.21 10.53 16.63
C PHE A 115 -10.08 11.29 15.92
N HIS A 116 -9.17 11.92 16.67
CA HIS A 116 -8.02 12.64 16.10
C HIS A 116 -7.05 11.70 15.38
N LEU A 117 -6.85 10.49 15.90
CA LEU A 117 -6.07 9.45 15.22
C LEU A 117 -6.68 9.11 13.87
N GLY A 118 -8.00 8.86 13.84
CA GLY A 118 -8.72 8.53 12.61
C GLY A 118 -8.65 9.64 11.56
N VAL A 119 -8.88 10.90 11.97
CA VAL A 119 -8.76 12.05 11.08
C VAL A 119 -7.33 12.23 10.58
N SER A 120 -6.34 12.11 11.45
CA SER A 120 -4.93 12.23 11.09
C SER A 120 -4.53 11.17 10.06
N TRP A 121 -4.94 9.92 10.27
CA TRP A 121 -4.72 8.82 9.32
C TRP A 121 -5.43 9.05 7.97
N MET A 122 -6.67 9.55 7.98
CA MET A 122 -7.38 9.85 6.74
C MET A 122 -6.68 10.96 5.94
N LEU A 123 -6.23 12.03 6.60
CA LEU A 123 -5.55 13.14 5.94
C LEU A 123 -4.22 12.71 5.33
N THR A 124 -3.39 11.97 6.07
CA THR A 124 -2.11 11.46 5.56
C THR A 124 -2.32 10.46 4.43
N SER A 125 -3.31 9.57 4.55
CA SER A 125 -3.67 8.62 3.50
C SER A 125 -4.15 9.31 2.23
N LEU A 126 -4.95 10.38 2.34
CA LEU A 126 -5.43 11.16 1.20
C LEU A 126 -4.27 11.79 0.43
N VAL A 127 -3.26 12.33 1.13
CA VAL A 127 -2.06 12.88 0.50
C VAL A 127 -1.31 11.81 -0.31
N PHE A 128 -1.15 10.60 0.25
CA PHE A 128 -0.55 9.47 -0.48
C PHE A 128 -1.38 9.09 -1.71
N CYS A 129 -2.70 9.02 -1.59
CA CYS A 129 -3.59 8.69 -2.72
C CYS A 129 -3.52 9.74 -3.84
N ILE A 130 -3.49 11.04 -3.50
CA ILE A 130 -3.36 12.12 -4.49
C ILE A 130 -2.02 12.02 -5.21
N TYR A 131 -0.92 11.87 -4.46
CA TYR A 131 0.41 11.69 -5.05
C TYR A 131 0.48 10.46 -5.95
N TRP A 132 -0.18 9.36 -5.56
CA TRP A 132 -0.20 8.11 -6.32
C TRP A 132 -1.03 8.17 -7.61
N ALA A 133 -2.05 9.03 -7.64
CA ALA A 133 -2.91 9.22 -8.79
C ALA A 133 -2.32 10.13 -9.88
N MET A 134 -1.32 10.95 -9.53
CA MET A 134 -0.60 11.85 -10.45
C MET A 134 0.49 11.12 -11.25
#